data_AF-A0A0A2KAQ1-F1
#
_entry.id   AF-A0A0A2KAQ1-F1
#
_cell.length_a   1.000
_cell.length_b   1.000
_cell.length_c   1.000
_cell.angle_alpha   90.00
_cell.angle_beta   90.00
_cell.angle_gamma   90.00
#
_symmetry.space_group_name_H-M   'P 1'
#
loop_
_entity.id
_entity.type
_entity.pdbx_description
1 polymer ?
#
loop_
_entity_poly.entity_id
_entity_poly.type
_entity_poly.pdbx_seq_one_letter_code
_entity_poly.pdbx_strand_id
1 'polypeptide(L)'
;MTSRGPLTAYLLASTPNALKRATTHPFLASAGRGTLPKSQLSQWLSQDRLYAQSYIRFIGLLLSKIRLPTQNPTSPGPHLPTPEHNAITVLIDALVNIRTELDFFEKTANDYGLDLTAISAEEGGCTLTSCGLGSDITTSVGISTTGSGSCPGLTGGEDDAPQENGNGSGGAGACTPSTNATTSAPGHGLCASQGECQMPSGGGICAPGPRFNESERGVEPSAVGGDVGGKVGVQGGGERCGTIFFCANRTTRAYIDMFMSAGSSGVSILEGLAVLWATEVCYLKSWRFAAGCMREDGERDYKKDADGGALRERFIGNWASVEFEGFVDRIGDVVDEMAGQIKGAEELEITRGRCLEWWRQIVWLEENFWPSVAE
;
A
#
# COMPACT_ATOMS: atom_id res chain seq x y z
N MET A 1 5.04 -33.91 1.57
CA MET A 1 5.51 -33.32 2.85
C MET A 1 7.02 -33.22 2.80
N THR A 2 7.57 -32.00 2.88
CA THR A 2 9.01 -31.76 2.94
C THR A 2 9.54 -32.08 4.34
N SER A 3 10.81 -32.47 4.46
CA SER A 3 11.42 -32.93 5.73
C SER A 3 11.65 -31.82 6.78
N ARG A 4 11.23 -30.58 6.50
CA ARG A 4 11.55 -29.37 7.28
C ARG A 4 10.32 -28.60 7.78
N GLY A 5 9.14 -29.21 7.69
CA GLY A 5 7.87 -28.66 8.16
C GLY A 5 7.39 -27.40 7.40
N PRO A 6 6.24 -26.84 7.84
CA PRO A 6 5.67 -25.63 7.26
C PRO A 6 6.65 -24.45 7.23
N LEU A 7 6.51 -23.59 6.23
CA LEU A 7 7.25 -22.32 6.11
C LEU A 7 6.80 -21.36 7.21
N THR A 8 5.49 -21.21 7.43
CA THR A 8 4.92 -20.32 8.48
C THR A 8 5.50 -20.63 9.87
N ALA A 9 5.51 -21.90 10.25
CA ALA A 9 6.05 -22.39 11.52
C ALA A 9 7.56 -22.09 11.66
N TYR A 10 8.31 -22.20 10.57
CA TYR A 10 9.74 -21.86 10.53
C TYR A 10 9.99 -20.35 10.70
N LEU A 11 9.18 -19.50 10.07
CA LEU A 11 9.28 -18.04 10.21
C LEU A 11 9.00 -17.62 11.67
N LEU A 12 7.89 -18.08 12.26
CA LEU A 12 7.56 -17.86 13.68
C LEU A 12 8.68 -18.28 14.64
N ALA A 13 9.29 -19.44 14.40
CA ALA A 13 10.37 -19.99 15.22
C ALA A 13 11.71 -19.25 15.06
N SER A 14 11.89 -18.44 14.00
CA SER A 14 13.19 -17.85 13.66
C SER A 14 13.56 -16.60 14.45
N THR A 15 12.58 -15.84 14.98
CA THR A 15 12.83 -14.59 15.72
C THR A 15 11.93 -14.39 16.96
N PRO A 16 11.71 -15.41 17.82
CA PRO A 16 10.67 -15.39 18.87
C PRO A 16 10.77 -14.20 19.83
N ASN A 17 11.99 -13.77 20.19
CA ASN A 17 12.20 -12.63 21.08
C ASN A 17 11.86 -11.28 20.43
N ALA A 18 12.10 -11.12 19.12
CA ALA A 18 11.75 -9.90 18.40
C ALA A 18 10.24 -9.85 18.13
N LEU A 19 9.66 -10.98 17.69
CA LEU A 19 8.20 -11.13 17.53
C LEU A 19 7.47 -10.80 18.84
N LYS A 20 8.00 -11.25 19.99
CA LYS A 20 7.42 -10.90 21.30
C LYS A 20 7.43 -9.38 21.54
N ARG A 21 8.55 -8.68 21.33
CA ARG A 21 8.62 -7.22 21.54
C ARG A 21 7.68 -6.47 20.59
N ALA A 22 7.64 -6.88 19.33
CA ALA A 22 6.74 -6.33 18.32
C ALA A 22 5.25 -6.48 18.66
N THR A 23 4.87 -7.57 19.34
CA THR A 23 3.46 -7.94 19.61
C THR A 23 3.02 -7.77 21.07
N THR A 24 3.91 -7.31 21.96
CA THR A 24 3.60 -6.97 23.36
C THR A 24 4.09 -5.57 23.74
N HIS A 25 3.98 -4.62 22.80
CA HIS A 25 4.43 -3.23 22.98
C HIS A 25 3.62 -2.50 24.08
N PRO A 26 4.23 -1.57 24.87
CA PRO A 26 3.51 -0.81 25.89
C PRO A 26 2.27 -0.07 25.40
N PHE A 27 2.26 0.41 24.15
CA PHE A 27 1.06 0.97 23.49
C PHE A 27 -0.15 0.02 23.56
N LEU A 28 0.05 -1.27 23.26
CA LEU A 28 -1.00 -2.28 23.27
C LEU A 28 -1.48 -2.60 24.69
N ALA A 29 -0.58 -2.52 25.69
CA ALA A 29 -0.94 -2.66 27.09
C ALA A 29 -1.80 -1.48 27.57
N SER A 30 -1.43 -0.25 27.22
CA SER A 30 -2.23 0.96 27.49
C SER A 30 -3.57 0.96 26.77
N ALA A 31 -3.62 0.45 25.53
CA ALA A 31 -4.85 0.26 24.79
C ALA A 31 -5.81 -0.73 25.49
N GLY A 32 -5.30 -1.88 25.92
CA GLY A 32 -6.09 -2.86 26.69
C GLY A 32 -6.57 -2.33 28.04
N ARG A 33 -5.83 -1.41 28.67
CA ARG A 33 -6.17 -0.79 29.97
C ARG A 33 -7.02 0.48 29.84
N GLY A 34 -7.35 0.93 28.62
CA GLY A 34 -8.08 2.17 28.40
C GLY A 34 -7.33 3.44 28.84
N THR A 35 -6.01 3.36 29.01
CA THR A 35 -5.18 4.50 29.46
C THR A 35 -4.56 5.28 28.30
N LEU A 36 -4.71 4.83 27.06
CA LEU A 36 -4.17 5.51 25.88
C LEU A 36 -4.96 6.80 25.56
N PRO A 37 -4.34 7.99 25.51
CA PRO A 37 -5.04 9.23 25.20
C PRO A 37 -5.55 9.30 23.76
N LYS A 38 -6.71 9.96 23.57
CA LYS A 38 -7.33 10.20 22.26
C LYS A 38 -6.41 10.81 21.19
N SER A 39 -5.52 11.73 21.59
CA SER A 39 -4.54 12.35 20.68
C SER A 39 -3.54 11.33 20.14
N GLN A 40 -3.05 10.44 21.00
CA GLN A 40 -2.10 9.40 20.64
C GLN A 40 -2.76 8.28 19.81
N LEU A 41 -4.02 7.92 20.13
CA LEU A 41 -4.82 7.04 19.29
C LEU A 41 -5.01 7.64 17.89
N SER A 42 -5.31 8.94 17.79
CA SER A 42 -5.49 9.64 16.51
C SER A 42 -4.20 9.66 15.68
N GLN A 43 -3.05 9.93 16.31
CA GLN A 43 -1.74 9.90 15.65
C GLN A 43 -1.38 8.50 15.11
N TRP A 44 -1.64 7.45 15.88
CA TRP A 44 -1.44 6.08 15.39
C TRP A 44 -2.39 5.75 14.24
N LEU A 45 -3.70 6.01 14.41
CA LEU A 45 -4.73 5.66 13.44
C LEU A 45 -4.58 6.43 12.11
N SER A 46 -4.02 7.65 12.13
CA SER A 46 -3.69 8.40 10.91
C SER A 46 -2.60 7.72 10.09
N GLN A 47 -1.58 7.15 10.75
CA GLN A 47 -0.51 6.38 10.11
C GLN A 47 -0.99 5.00 9.65
N ASP A 48 -1.80 4.33 10.46
CA ASP A 48 -2.42 3.03 10.12
C ASP A 48 -3.34 3.14 8.90
N ARG A 49 -4.03 4.28 8.73
CA ARG A 49 -4.80 4.59 7.50
C ARG A 49 -3.90 4.68 6.26
N LEU A 50 -2.70 5.27 6.37
CA LEU A 50 -1.75 5.36 5.25
C LEU A 50 -1.14 3.98 4.92
N TYR A 51 -0.86 3.18 5.94
CA TYR A 51 -0.48 1.77 5.80
C TYR A 51 -1.57 0.99 5.04
N ALA A 52 -2.83 1.04 5.48
CA ALA A 52 -3.98 0.39 4.83
C ALA A 52 -4.19 0.80 3.37
N GLN A 53 -4.01 2.09 3.05
CA GLN A 53 -4.06 2.58 1.66
C GLN A 53 -2.94 1.99 0.78
N SER A 54 -1.75 1.76 1.34
CA SER A 54 -0.63 1.15 0.62
C SER A 54 -0.76 -0.37 0.48
N TYR A 55 -1.38 -1.03 1.45
CA TYR A 55 -1.74 -2.44 1.42
C TYR A 55 -2.60 -2.76 0.20
N ILE A 56 -3.64 -1.95 -0.11
CA ILE A 56 -4.47 -2.11 -1.32
C ILE A 56 -3.63 -2.20 -2.60
N ARG A 57 -2.63 -1.32 -2.73
CA ARG A 57 -1.73 -1.29 -3.88
C ARG A 57 -0.84 -2.53 -3.94
N PHE A 58 -0.33 -2.97 -2.80
CA PHE A 58 0.47 -4.18 -2.67
C PHE A 58 -0.29 -5.45 -3.07
N ILE A 59 -1.52 -5.62 -2.58
CA ILE A 59 -2.36 -6.76 -2.97
C ILE A 59 -2.70 -6.73 -4.45
N GLY A 60 -2.98 -5.56 -5.03
CA GLY A 60 -3.16 -5.39 -6.47
C GLY A 60 -1.92 -5.81 -7.28
N LEU A 61 -0.71 -5.49 -6.79
CA LEU A 61 0.54 -5.96 -7.38
C LEU A 61 0.69 -7.49 -7.29
N LEU A 62 0.36 -8.11 -6.16
CA LEU A 62 0.39 -9.58 -6.02
C LEU A 62 -0.59 -10.28 -6.97
N LEU A 63 -1.84 -9.80 -7.05
CA LEU A 63 -2.84 -10.32 -8.00
C LEU A 63 -2.34 -10.27 -9.46
N SER A 64 -1.63 -9.22 -9.85
CA SER A 64 -1.09 -9.08 -11.22
C SER A 64 -0.03 -10.14 -11.60
N LYS A 65 0.63 -10.74 -10.60
CA LYS A 65 1.63 -11.81 -10.79
C LYS A 65 0.99 -13.16 -11.08
N ILE A 66 -0.21 -13.41 -10.56
CA ILE A 66 -0.82 -14.74 -10.62
C ILE A 66 -1.26 -15.05 -12.06
N ARG A 67 -1.09 -16.30 -12.46
CA ARG A 67 -1.54 -16.84 -13.74
C ARG A 67 -2.55 -17.95 -13.46
N LEU A 68 -3.82 -17.68 -13.75
CA LEU A 68 -4.86 -18.71 -13.70
C LEU A 68 -4.60 -19.76 -14.79
N PRO A 69 -4.90 -21.05 -14.52
CA PRO A 69 -4.81 -22.10 -15.53
C PRO A 69 -5.64 -21.78 -16.78
N THR A 70 -5.04 -21.89 -17.96
CA THR A 70 -5.67 -21.62 -19.26
C THR A 70 -6.17 -22.90 -19.97
N GLN A 71 -6.16 -24.04 -19.28
CA GLN A 71 -6.51 -25.33 -19.86
C GLN A 71 -8.04 -25.50 -19.95
N ASN A 72 -8.51 -26.15 -21.01
CA ASN A 72 -9.91 -26.55 -21.13
C ASN A 72 -10.29 -27.50 -19.97
N PRO A 73 -11.52 -27.42 -19.42
CA PRO A 73 -11.96 -28.33 -18.37
C PRO A 73 -11.87 -29.79 -18.80
N THR A 74 -10.99 -30.56 -18.14
CA THR A 74 -10.72 -31.97 -18.48
C THR A 74 -11.70 -32.94 -17.82
N SER A 75 -12.58 -32.44 -16.95
CA SER A 75 -13.56 -33.21 -16.19
C SER A 75 -14.85 -32.38 -16.03
N PRO A 76 -16.04 -33.00 -16.00
CA PRO A 76 -17.31 -32.29 -15.78
C PRO A 76 -17.53 -31.82 -14.32
N GLY A 77 -16.68 -32.23 -13.38
CA GLY A 77 -16.71 -31.73 -12.00
C GLY A 77 -15.92 -30.42 -11.85
N PRO A 78 -16.19 -29.61 -10.80
CA PRO A 78 -15.35 -28.47 -10.48
C PRO A 78 -13.90 -28.91 -10.28
N HIS A 79 -12.95 -28.16 -10.83
CA HIS A 79 -11.53 -28.44 -10.61
C HIS A 79 -11.21 -28.33 -9.12
N LEU A 80 -10.33 -29.21 -8.63
CA LEU A 80 -9.67 -29.00 -7.33
C LEU A 80 -8.98 -27.63 -7.37
N PRO A 81 -9.17 -26.77 -6.37
CA PRO A 81 -8.48 -25.49 -6.31
C PRO A 81 -6.97 -25.69 -6.39
N THR A 82 -6.30 -24.92 -7.25
CA THR A 82 -4.84 -24.89 -7.28
C THR A 82 -4.34 -23.88 -6.24
N PRO A 83 -3.06 -23.95 -5.82
CA PRO A 83 -2.49 -22.98 -4.89
C PRO A 83 -2.63 -21.52 -5.40
N GLU A 84 -2.57 -21.32 -6.72
CA GLU A 84 -2.80 -20.03 -7.38
C GLU A 84 -4.25 -19.54 -7.27
N HIS A 85 -5.22 -20.47 -7.30
CA HIS A 85 -6.63 -20.15 -7.09
C HIS A 85 -6.88 -19.74 -5.64
N ASN A 86 -6.34 -20.51 -4.68
CA ASN A 86 -6.42 -20.20 -3.26
C ASN A 86 -5.74 -18.85 -2.94
N ALA A 87 -4.58 -18.59 -3.55
CA ALA A 87 -3.89 -17.29 -3.48
C ALA A 87 -4.76 -16.13 -4.00
N ILE A 88 -5.42 -16.27 -5.15
CA ILE A 88 -6.36 -15.25 -5.64
C ILE A 88 -7.51 -15.03 -4.65
N THR A 89 -8.08 -16.10 -4.08
CA THR A 89 -9.17 -15.99 -3.10
C THR A 89 -8.73 -15.21 -1.86
N VAL A 90 -7.62 -15.55 -1.21
CA VAL A 90 -7.18 -14.83 0.00
C VAL A 90 -6.75 -13.39 -0.29
N LEU A 91 -6.22 -13.10 -1.49
CA LEU A 91 -5.90 -11.73 -1.90
C LEU A 91 -7.16 -10.89 -2.22
N ILE A 92 -8.24 -11.50 -2.69
CA ILE A 92 -9.54 -10.82 -2.86
C ILE A 92 -10.19 -10.58 -1.49
N ASP A 93 -10.19 -11.59 -0.61
CA ASP A 93 -10.64 -11.43 0.79
C ASP A 93 -9.90 -10.27 1.48
N ALA A 94 -8.57 -10.20 1.33
CA ALA A 94 -7.73 -9.12 1.84
C ALA A 94 -8.17 -7.72 1.36
N LEU A 95 -8.48 -7.57 0.06
CA LEU A 95 -9.00 -6.31 -0.50
C LEU A 95 -10.40 -5.95 0.00
N VAL A 96 -11.26 -6.95 0.25
CA VAL A 96 -12.59 -6.73 0.83
C VAL A 96 -12.47 -6.29 2.28
N ASN A 97 -11.62 -6.96 3.06
CA ASN A 97 -11.35 -6.66 4.47
C ASN A 97 -10.80 -5.24 4.62
N ILE A 98 -9.68 -4.91 3.97
CA ILE A 98 -9.01 -3.61 4.16
C ILE A 98 -9.88 -2.41 3.71
N ARG A 99 -10.77 -2.61 2.72
CA ARG A 99 -11.77 -1.59 2.33
C ARG A 99 -12.77 -1.38 3.46
N THR A 100 -13.32 -2.47 4.02
CA THR A 100 -14.26 -2.41 5.14
C THR A 100 -13.60 -1.84 6.41
N GLU A 101 -12.30 -2.07 6.62
CA GLU A 101 -11.54 -1.45 7.71
C GLU A 101 -11.37 0.05 7.54
N LEU A 102 -11.12 0.55 6.32
CA LEU A 102 -11.08 1.99 6.05
C LEU A 102 -12.43 2.67 6.33
N ASP A 103 -13.55 2.06 5.91
CA ASP A 103 -14.89 2.54 6.23
C ASP A 103 -15.14 2.53 7.76
N PHE A 104 -14.66 1.50 8.45
CA PHE A 104 -14.72 1.34 9.90
C PHE A 104 -13.86 2.38 10.66
N PHE A 105 -12.70 2.77 10.12
CA PHE A 105 -11.85 3.83 10.67
C PHE A 105 -12.57 5.16 10.61
N GLU A 106 -13.13 5.52 9.46
CA GLU A 106 -13.88 6.76 9.28
C GLU A 106 -15.13 6.80 10.17
N LYS A 107 -15.87 5.69 10.27
CA LYS A 107 -17.02 5.60 11.18
C LYS A 107 -16.60 5.76 12.65
N THR A 108 -15.56 5.06 13.08
CA THR A 108 -15.11 5.09 14.48
C THR A 108 -14.47 6.44 14.84
N ALA A 109 -13.77 7.07 13.91
CA ALA A 109 -13.27 8.43 14.09
C ALA A 109 -14.40 9.44 14.30
N ASN A 110 -15.51 9.33 13.55
CA ASN A 110 -16.69 10.15 13.76
C ASN A 110 -17.40 9.84 15.09
N ASP A 111 -17.61 8.56 15.42
CA ASP A 111 -18.31 8.12 16.64
C ASP A 111 -17.59 8.61 17.92
N TYR A 112 -16.24 8.64 17.94
CA TYR A 112 -15.44 8.97 19.13
C TYR A 112 -14.65 10.28 19.00
N GLY A 113 -14.73 11.01 17.88
CA GLY A 113 -14.03 12.28 17.66
C GLY A 113 -12.51 12.14 17.53
N LEU A 114 -12.03 11.17 16.74
CA LEU A 114 -10.62 10.95 16.44
C LEU A 114 -10.20 11.74 15.18
N ASP A 115 -8.95 12.18 15.12
CA ASP A 115 -8.39 12.90 13.97
C ASP A 115 -7.55 11.97 13.09
N LEU A 116 -8.10 11.56 11.94
CA LEU A 116 -7.42 10.72 10.94
C LEU A 116 -6.33 11.46 10.13
N THR A 117 -6.03 12.71 10.47
CA THR A 117 -4.94 13.52 9.93
C THR A 117 -3.92 13.97 11.00
N ALA A 118 -4.04 13.48 12.23
CA ALA A 118 -3.16 13.85 13.34
C ALA A 118 -1.69 13.48 13.08
N ILE A 119 -0.78 14.35 13.49
CA ILE A 119 0.68 14.22 13.28
C ILE A 119 1.40 14.24 14.64
N SER A 120 2.48 13.47 14.77
CA SER A 120 3.34 13.52 15.96
C SER A 120 4.19 14.80 15.96
N ALA A 121 4.26 15.46 17.12
CA ALA A 121 5.07 16.66 17.32
C ALA A 121 6.59 16.41 17.14
N GLU A 122 7.03 15.15 17.23
CA GLU A 122 8.43 14.75 17.07
C GLU A 122 8.80 14.45 15.61
N GLU A 123 7.79 14.13 14.78
CA GLU A 123 7.99 13.72 13.38
C GLU A 123 7.75 14.88 12.40
N GLY A 124 6.98 15.89 12.82
CA GLY A 124 6.94 17.20 12.18
C GLY A 124 8.16 18.03 12.56
N GLY A 125 9.22 18.00 11.75
CA GLY A 125 10.47 18.77 11.93
C GLY A 125 10.36 20.31 11.86
N CYS A 126 9.19 20.87 12.14
CA CYS A 126 8.93 22.29 12.30
C CYS A 126 8.24 22.52 13.66
N THR A 127 8.89 23.27 14.54
CA THR A 127 8.28 23.76 15.79
C THR A 127 6.99 24.52 15.48
N LEU A 128 5.91 24.19 16.20
CA LEU A 128 4.60 24.85 16.12
C LEU A 128 4.70 26.36 16.44
N THR A 129 4.90 27.20 15.43
CA THR A 129 4.61 28.63 15.51
C THR A 129 3.16 28.87 15.12
N SER A 130 2.32 29.10 16.15
CA SER A 130 0.87 29.31 16.01
C SER A 130 0.54 30.61 15.27
N CYS A 131 0.49 30.54 13.95
CA CYS A 131 0.22 31.65 13.05
C CYS A 131 -1.01 31.38 12.13
N GLY A 132 -2.11 30.87 12.68
CA GLY A 132 -3.36 30.69 11.92
C GLY A 132 -4.40 29.82 12.64
N LEU A 133 -5.67 30.07 12.36
CA LEU A 133 -6.77 29.14 12.69
C LEU A 133 -6.56 27.84 11.89
N GLY A 134 -6.71 26.69 12.55
CA GLY A 134 -6.42 25.39 11.94
C GLY A 134 -7.42 25.01 10.84
N SER A 135 -7.04 25.22 9.58
CA SER A 135 -7.74 24.71 8.39
C SER A 135 -6.84 24.06 7.34
N ASP A 136 -5.54 24.38 7.33
CA ASP A 136 -4.68 24.16 6.15
C ASP A 136 -3.77 22.92 6.29
N ILE A 137 -4.32 21.81 6.80
CA ILE A 137 -3.69 20.49 6.61
C ILE A 137 -4.00 20.05 5.18
N THR A 138 -3.03 20.23 4.30
CA THR A 138 -3.11 19.70 2.94
C THR A 138 -2.94 18.18 2.99
N THR A 139 -3.98 17.44 2.57
CA THR A 139 -3.90 15.99 2.41
C THR A 139 -2.85 15.65 1.36
N SER A 140 -1.93 14.74 1.70
CA SER A 140 -0.82 14.27 0.86
C SER A 140 -1.18 14.25 -0.64
N VAL A 141 -0.45 15.05 -1.42
CA VAL A 141 -0.39 14.84 -2.88
C VAL A 141 0.13 13.42 -3.07
N GLY A 142 -0.71 12.54 -3.65
CA GLY A 142 -0.34 11.16 -3.89
C GLY A 142 0.98 11.07 -4.66
N ILE A 143 1.78 10.02 -4.41
CA ILE A 143 3.07 9.80 -5.06
C ILE A 143 2.87 9.76 -6.58
N SER A 144 3.06 10.92 -7.20
CA SER A 144 2.75 11.14 -8.60
C SER A 144 3.95 10.72 -9.42
N THR A 145 3.97 9.45 -9.79
CA THR A 145 4.88 8.94 -10.82
C THR A 145 4.43 9.48 -12.17
N THR A 146 4.64 10.77 -12.42
CA THR A 146 4.33 11.43 -13.69
C THR A 146 5.23 10.88 -14.80
N GLY A 147 4.77 9.82 -15.47
CA GLY A 147 5.18 9.57 -16.85
C GLY A 147 4.72 10.76 -17.70
N SER A 148 5.68 11.49 -18.27
CA SER A 148 5.40 12.64 -19.14
C SER A 148 4.61 12.20 -20.38
N GLY A 149 3.50 12.87 -20.69
CA GLY A 149 2.61 12.43 -21.78
C GLY A 149 1.39 13.31 -22.06
N SER A 150 1.52 14.64 -21.98
CA SER A 150 0.44 15.54 -22.41
C SER A 150 0.31 15.59 -23.93
N CYS A 151 -0.88 15.34 -24.46
CA CYS A 151 -1.31 15.85 -25.77
C CYS A 151 -2.76 16.37 -25.68
N PRO A 152 -3.01 17.66 -25.91
CA PRO A 152 -4.35 18.23 -25.92
C PRO A 152 -5.01 18.12 -27.29
N GLY A 153 -6.32 17.89 -27.33
CA GLY A 153 -7.17 17.95 -28.54
C GLY A 153 -8.44 18.75 -28.25
N LEU A 154 -8.74 19.74 -29.08
CA LEU A 154 -9.73 20.79 -28.80
C LEU A 154 -11.10 20.56 -29.46
N THR A 155 -12.15 20.81 -28.67
CA THR A 155 -13.44 21.49 -28.97
C THR A 155 -14.26 21.18 -30.24
N GLY A 156 -15.57 20.96 -30.01
CA GLY A 156 -16.68 21.10 -30.95
C GLY A 156 -17.66 19.92 -30.85
N GLY A 157 -18.98 20.10 -30.72
CA GLY A 157 -19.83 21.28 -30.57
C GLY A 157 -21.30 20.84 -30.51
N GLU A 158 -22.09 21.56 -29.72
CA GLU A 158 -23.56 21.55 -29.49
C GLU A 158 -24.53 20.58 -30.24
N ASP A 159 -25.46 20.06 -29.41
CA ASP A 159 -26.91 19.89 -29.63
C ASP A 159 -27.60 18.64 -30.23
N ASP A 160 -28.77 18.41 -29.60
CA ASP A 160 -29.99 17.69 -29.95
C ASP A 160 -30.13 16.16 -30.01
N ALA A 161 -31.25 15.73 -29.43
CA ALA A 161 -31.90 14.42 -29.46
C ALA A 161 -33.42 14.66 -29.62
N PRO A 162 -34.30 13.65 -29.70
CA PRO A 162 -34.20 12.31 -30.29
C PRO A 162 -35.32 12.06 -31.35
N GLN A 163 -35.29 10.96 -32.12
CA GLN A 163 -36.54 10.44 -32.73
C GLN A 163 -36.54 8.93 -33.06
N GLU A 164 -37.72 8.31 -32.92
CA GLU A 164 -38.02 6.88 -33.12
C GLU A 164 -38.59 6.55 -34.53
N ASN A 165 -38.86 5.24 -34.74
CA ASN A 165 -39.56 4.55 -35.86
C ASN A 165 -38.65 4.12 -37.04
N GLY A 166 -38.84 2.95 -37.68
CA GLY A 166 -39.76 1.82 -37.42
C GLY A 166 -40.11 1.03 -38.70
N ASN A 167 -40.10 -0.32 -38.65
CA ASN A 167 -40.47 -1.30 -39.71
C ASN A 167 -39.66 -1.29 -41.04
N GLY A 168 -39.53 -2.39 -41.81
CA GLY A 168 -39.88 -3.81 -41.55
C GLY A 168 -39.87 -4.74 -42.79
N SER A 169 -39.65 -6.05 -42.55
CA SER A 169 -40.09 -7.25 -43.33
C SER A 169 -39.60 -7.63 -44.76
N GLY A 170 -39.22 -8.91 -44.94
CA GLY A 170 -39.36 -9.75 -46.16
C GLY A 170 -38.19 -9.81 -47.16
N GLY A 171 -37.80 -10.94 -47.80
CA GLY A 171 -38.19 -12.35 -47.66
C GLY A 171 -37.53 -13.29 -48.72
N ALA A 172 -37.18 -14.53 -48.32
CA ALA A 172 -36.87 -15.79 -49.06
C ALA A 172 -36.32 -15.84 -50.53
N GLY A 173 -35.32 -16.71 -50.79
CA GLY A 173 -34.97 -17.18 -52.16
C GLY A 173 -33.69 -18.03 -52.29
N ALA A 174 -33.66 -19.03 -53.19
CA ALA A 174 -32.58 -20.03 -53.32
C ALA A 174 -32.60 -20.73 -54.72
N CYS A 175 -31.61 -21.49 -55.21
CA CYS A 175 -30.28 -21.86 -54.70
C CYS A 175 -29.33 -22.40 -55.81
N THR A 176 -28.01 -22.39 -55.57
CA THR A 176 -26.93 -23.17 -56.28
C THR A 176 -26.71 -22.91 -57.80
N PRO A 177 -25.60 -23.39 -58.41
CA PRO A 177 -24.20 -23.02 -58.15
C PRO A 177 -23.41 -22.66 -59.46
N SER A 178 -22.26 -21.95 -59.38
CA SER A 178 -21.00 -22.24 -60.13
C SER A 178 -19.97 -21.08 -60.09
N THR A 179 -18.72 -21.43 -59.77
CA THR A 179 -17.43 -20.86 -60.21
C THR A 179 -17.19 -19.35 -60.45
N ASN A 180 -16.13 -18.88 -59.77
CA ASN A 180 -15.14 -17.86 -60.16
C ASN A 180 -15.40 -16.36 -59.90
N ALA A 181 -14.69 -15.93 -58.84
CA ALA A 181 -13.86 -14.72 -58.76
C ALA A 181 -14.48 -13.38 -58.35
N THR A 182 -13.67 -12.69 -57.54
CA THR A 182 -13.70 -11.26 -57.14
C THR A 182 -14.60 -10.84 -55.97
N THR A 183 -14.09 -9.84 -55.25
CA THR A 183 -14.69 -9.02 -54.18
C THR A 183 -14.91 -9.62 -52.79
N SER A 184 -14.44 -8.86 -51.80
CA SER A 184 -14.22 -9.22 -50.40
C SER A 184 -14.77 -8.14 -49.45
N ALA A 185 -15.56 -8.53 -48.45
CA ALA A 185 -15.74 -7.85 -47.14
C ALA A 185 -16.87 -8.52 -46.34
N PRO A 186 -16.96 -8.38 -45.00
CA PRO A 186 -15.88 -8.12 -44.03
C PRO A 186 -15.84 -9.20 -42.92
N GLY A 187 -14.66 -9.71 -42.60
CA GLY A 187 -14.44 -10.53 -41.39
C GLY A 187 -14.21 -9.65 -40.16
N HIS A 188 -14.60 -10.12 -38.98
CA HIS A 188 -14.42 -9.41 -37.70
C HIS A 188 -12.91 -9.30 -37.35
N GLY A 189 -12.31 -8.15 -37.67
CA GLY A 189 -10.86 -7.98 -37.73
C GLY A 189 -10.16 -7.70 -36.38
N LEU A 190 -10.14 -8.67 -35.48
CA LEU A 190 -9.30 -8.64 -34.26
C LEU A 190 -8.32 -9.82 -34.20
N CYS A 191 -7.56 -10.01 -35.29
CA CYS A 191 -6.22 -10.62 -35.28
C CYS A 191 -5.65 -10.57 -36.71
N ALA A 192 -4.66 -9.71 -36.95
CA ALA A 192 -3.80 -9.79 -38.13
C ALA A 192 -2.34 -9.59 -37.69
N SER A 193 -1.54 -10.62 -37.91
CA SER A 193 -0.11 -10.67 -37.60
C SER A 193 0.73 -10.03 -38.71
N GLN A 194 1.41 -8.92 -38.42
CA GLN A 194 2.72 -8.47 -38.97
C GLN A 194 3.27 -7.44 -37.96
N GLY A 195 4.58 -7.22 -37.78
CA GLY A 195 5.79 -7.80 -38.37
C GLY A 195 7.02 -7.23 -37.63
N GLU A 196 8.22 -7.70 -37.94
CA GLU A 196 9.45 -7.30 -37.24
C GLU A 196 9.80 -5.80 -37.44
N CYS A 197 9.97 -5.06 -36.34
CA CYS A 197 10.53 -3.70 -36.41
C CYS A 197 12.06 -3.75 -36.45
N GLN A 198 12.59 -3.91 -37.67
CA GLN A 198 14.01 -3.68 -37.95
C GLN A 198 14.39 -2.22 -37.63
N MET A 199 15.40 -2.01 -36.79
CA MET A 199 15.88 -0.66 -36.43
C MET A 199 16.59 0.01 -37.62
N PRO A 200 16.21 1.23 -38.05
CA PRO A 200 17.02 2.03 -38.95
C PRO A 200 18.17 2.71 -38.20
N SER A 201 19.41 2.46 -38.65
CA SER A 201 20.61 3.07 -38.09
C SER A 201 20.79 4.52 -38.53
N GLY A 202 20.78 5.48 -37.59
CA GLY A 202 21.47 6.77 -37.76
C GLY A 202 20.74 8.02 -37.28
N GLY A 203 21.40 8.78 -36.39
CA GLY A 203 21.23 10.23 -36.27
C GLY A 203 20.60 10.77 -34.97
N GLY A 204 21.43 11.40 -34.12
CA GLY A 204 20.97 12.38 -33.13
C GLY A 204 20.98 11.94 -31.65
N ILE A 205 22.15 11.94 -31.01
CA ILE A 205 22.26 11.81 -29.55
C ILE A 205 22.12 13.19 -28.90
N CYS A 206 21.06 13.41 -28.12
CA CYS A 206 20.94 14.56 -27.22
C CYS A 206 21.32 14.15 -25.79
N ALA A 207 22.51 14.54 -25.36
CA ALA A 207 22.99 14.35 -23.99
C ALA A 207 23.36 15.72 -23.36
N PRO A 208 22.73 16.13 -22.24
CA PRO A 208 23.20 17.25 -21.44
C PRO A 208 24.27 16.79 -20.45
N GLY A 209 25.54 16.85 -20.89
CA GLY A 209 26.70 16.76 -19.99
C GLY A 209 26.94 18.08 -19.22
N PRO A 210 27.69 18.06 -18.10
CA PRO A 210 27.87 19.22 -17.25
C PRO A 210 28.76 20.28 -17.89
N ARG A 211 28.43 21.56 -17.69
CA ARG A 211 29.33 22.70 -17.97
C ARG A 211 29.73 23.39 -16.66
N PHE A 212 30.80 22.88 -16.05
CA PHE A 212 31.71 23.76 -15.32
C PHE A 212 32.48 24.61 -16.33
N ASN A 213 32.71 25.88 -16.01
CA ASN A 213 33.57 26.74 -16.81
C ASN A 213 34.27 27.76 -15.90
N GLU A 214 35.29 27.30 -15.18
CA GLU A 214 36.26 28.17 -14.53
C GLU A 214 37.30 28.62 -15.57
N SER A 215 37.52 29.93 -15.66
CA SER A 215 38.75 30.52 -16.19
C SER A 215 39.23 31.57 -15.19
N GLU A 216 40.43 31.35 -14.67
CA GLU A 216 41.02 32.12 -13.57
C GLU A 216 41.52 33.52 -13.98
N ARG A 217 42.04 34.22 -12.97
CA ARG A 217 42.98 35.36 -12.97
C ARG A 217 42.38 36.73 -13.30
N GLY A 218 42.50 37.75 -12.45
CA GLY A 218 43.15 37.80 -11.13
C GLY A 218 43.83 39.14 -10.90
N VAL A 219 43.21 40.03 -10.13
CA VAL A 219 43.79 41.31 -9.70
C VAL A 219 43.28 41.63 -8.28
N GLU A 220 44.23 41.91 -7.39
CA GLU A 220 44.05 42.51 -6.07
C GLU A 220 44.71 43.93 -6.08
N PRO A 221 44.53 44.78 -5.07
CA PRO A 221 43.31 45.50 -4.71
C PRO A 221 43.51 47.04 -4.84
N SER A 222 42.45 47.84 -4.68
CA SER A 222 42.61 49.29 -4.43
C SER A 222 41.41 49.88 -3.69
N ALA A 223 41.70 50.70 -2.69
CA ALA A 223 40.71 51.36 -1.84
C ALA A 223 40.67 52.87 -2.10
N VAL A 224 39.46 53.46 -2.11
CA VAL A 224 39.03 54.81 -1.72
C VAL A 224 37.49 54.70 -1.67
N GLY A 225 36.71 55.16 -0.68
CA GLY A 225 36.95 56.08 0.42
C GLY A 225 35.80 57.10 0.44
N GLY A 226 34.90 57.03 1.42
CA GLY A 226 33.71 57.88 1.52
C GLY A 226 32.86 57.54 2.75
N ASP A 227 32.58 58.53 3.59
CA ASP A 227 32.10 58.37 4.97
C ASP A 227 30.61 58.81 5.15
N VAL A 228 30.09 58.58 6.36
CA VAL A 228 28.89 59.18 6.99
C VAL A 228 27.51 58.52 6.72
N GLY A 229 27.20 57.53 7.57
CA GLY A 229 26.13 57.68 8.59
C GLY A 229 24.67 57.37 8.24
N GLY A 230 24.04 56.48 9.02
CA GLY A 230 22.57 56.49 9.17
C GLY A 230 21.88 55.17 9.59
N LYS A 231 21.51 55.09 10.87
CA LYS A 231 20.45 54.22 11.45
C LYS A 231 20.49 52.71 11.21
N VAL A 232 20.84 51.99 12.28
CA VAL A 232 20.27 50.66 12.57
C VAL A 232 18.74 50.77 12.63
N GLY A 233 18.05 50.03 11.76
CA GLY A 233 16.60 49.88 11.76
C GLY A 233 16.26 48.40 11.62
N VAL A 234 15.60 47.84 12.63
CA VAL A 234 15.25 46.42 12.75
C VAL A 234 14.59 45.88 11.47
N GLN A 235 15.28 44.99 10.74
CA GLN A 235 14.60 44.07 9.85
C GLN A 235 14.08 42.91 10.69
N GLY A 236 12.75 42.79 10.76
CA GLY A 236 12.11 41.67 11.45
C GLY A 236 12.54 40.36 10.80
N GLY A 237 12.95 39.40 11.63
CA GLY A 237 13.13 38.03 11.18
C GLY A 237 11.78 37.50 10.70
N GLY A 238 11.63 37.35 9.39
CA GLY A 238 10.50 36.62 8.81
C GLY A 238 10.63 35.15 9.14
N GLU A 239 10.15 34.76 10.33
CA GLU A 239 10.00 33.36 10.71
C GLU A 239 9.15 32.68 9.62
N ARG A 240 9.74 31.72 8.91
CA ARG A 240 9.01 30.96 7.89
C ARG A 240 7.94 30.14 8.60
N CYS A 241 6.69 30.58 8.50
CA CYS A 241 5.53 29.77 8.82
C CYS A 241 5.59 28.50 7.96
N GLY A 242 5.96 27.38 8.55
CA GLY A 242 6.07 26.10 7.86
C GLY A 242 4.69 25.46 7.78
N THR A 243 4.18 25.27 6.57
CA THR A 243 2.96 24.46 6.36
C THR A 243 3.24 23.02 6.79
N ILE A 244 2.52 22.54 7.80
CA ILE A 244 2.62 21.15 8.25
C ILE A 244 1.81 20.29 7.28
N PHE A 245 2.48 19.40 6.55
CA PHE A 245 1.86 18.48 5.59
C PHE A 245 1.56 17.14 6.27
N PHE A 246 0.32 16.65 6.16
CA PHE A 246 0.00 15.29 6.59
C PHE A 246 0.67 14.28 5.64
N CYS A 247 1.59 13.48 6.17
CA CYS A 247 2.35 12.50 5.40
C CYS A 247 2.74 11.29 6.26
N ALA A 248 3.14 10.21 5.58
CA ALA A 248 3.66 9.01 6.22
C ALA A 248 4.97 9.34 6.96
N ASN A 249 5.03 8.93 8.22
CA ASN A 249 6.23 9.02 9.05
C ASN A 249 7.32 8.02 8.62
N ARG A 250 8.45 7.96 9.35
CA ARG A 250 9.59 7.14 8.93
C ARG A 250 9.24 5.65 8.86
N THR A 251 8.61 5.10 9.89
CA THR A 251 8.25 3.67 9.92
C THR A 251 7.17 3.37 8.89
N THR A 252 6.12 4.20 8.81
CA THR A 252 5.02 4.03 7.84
C THR A 252 5.53 4.10 6.40
N ARG A 253 6.45 5.03 6.08
CA ARG A 253 7.11 5.08 4.76
C ARG A 253 7.93 3.82 4.49
N ALA A 254 8.70 3.33 5.46
CA ALA A 254 9.45 2.09 5.30
C ALA A 254 8.54 0.87 5.10
N TYR A 255 7.35 0.87 5.70
CA TYR A 255 6.30 -0.14 5.47
C TYR A 255 5.73 -0.06 4.04
N ILE A 256 5.39 1.14 3.58
CA ILE A 256 4.93 1.41 2.21
C ILE A 256 5.99 0.95 1.19
N ASP A 257 7.25 1.30 1.40
CA ASP A 257 8.37 0.95 0.52
C ASP A 257 8.62 -0.57 0.50
N MET A 258 8.51 -1.25 1.65
CA MET A 258 8.57 -2.72 1.74
C MET A 258 7.44 -3.36 0.94
N PHE A 259 6.20 -2.88 1.09
CA PHE A 259 5.04 -3.35 0.35
C PHE A 259 5.19 -3.16 -1.18
N MET A 260 5.68 -2.01 -1.64
CA MET A 260 5.94 -1.81 -3.07
C MET A 260 7.08 -2.72 -3.56
N SER A 261 8.08 -3.00 -2.72
CA SER A 261 9.20 -3.90 -3.04
C SER A 261 8.75 -5.36 -3.15
N ALA A 262 7.99 -5.86 -2.18
CA ALA A 262 7.41 -7.22 -2.20
C ALA A 262 6.37 -7.41 -3.33
N GLY A 263 5.66 -6.34 -3.68
CA GLY A 263 4.79 -6.29 -4.86
C GLY A 263 5.54 -6.25 -6.21
N SER A 264 6.83 -5.91 -6.24
CA SER A 264 7.57 -5.74 -7.49
C SER A 264 7.71 -7.02 -8.33
N SER A 265 7.90 -6.88 -9.64
CA SER A 265 7.99 -7.99 -10.60
C SER A 265 9.19 -8.93 -10.39
N GLY A 266 10.22 -8.49 -9.65
CA GLY A 266 11.38 -9.32 -9.31
C GLY A 266 11.18 -10.23 -8.09
N VAL A 267 10.10 -10.05 -7.33
CA VAL A 267 9.80 -10.82 -6.11
C VAL A 267 8.74 -11.87 -6.40
N SER A 268 8.92 -13.10 -5.94
CA SER A 268 7.95 -14.18 -6.19
C SER A 268 6.60 -13.94 -5.52
N ILE A 269 5.55 -14.62 -6.00
CA ILE A 269 4.23 -14.56 -5.36
C ILE A 269 4.25 -15.14 -3.94
N LEU A 270 5.05 -16.19 -3.69
CA LEU A 270 5.18 -16.79 -2.36
C LEU A 270 5.84 -15.83 -1.36
N GLU A 271 6.89 -15.10 -1.75
CA GLU A 271 7.47 -14.06 -0.90
C GLU A 271 6.46 -12.96 -0.58
N GLY A 272 5.65 -12.55 -1.56
CA GLY A 272 4.56 -11.59 -1.36
C GLY A 272 3.49 -12.09 -0.40
N LEU A 273 3.06 -13.35 -0.52
CA LEU A 273 2.10 -13.96 0.40
C LEU A 273 2.68 -14.18 1.79
N ALA A 274 3.99 -14.48 1.90
CA ALA A 274 4.68 -14.54 3.18
C ALA A 274 4.76 -13.16 3.85
N VAL A 275 4.94 -12.07 3.08
CA VAL A 275 4.83 -10.69 3.59
C VAL A 275 3.43 -10.41 4.12
N LEU A 276 2.39 -10.69 3.33
CA LEU A 276 1.00 -10.53 3.74
C LEU A 276 0.69 -11.32 5.02
N TRP A 277 0.95 -12.62 5.04
CA TRP A 277 0.71 -13.44 6.24
C TRP A 277 1.49 -12.93 7.45
N ALA A 278 2.74 -12.48 7.26
CA ALA A 278 3.58 -12.00 8.35
C ALA A 278 3.07 -10.69 8.97
N THR A 279 2.53 -9.76 8.19
CA THR A 279 1.89 -8.55 8.74
C THR A 279 0.64 -8.91 9.52
N GLU A 280 -0.25 -9.73 8.94
CA GLU A 280 -1.52 -10.12 9.55
C GLU A 280 -1.33 -10.91 10.86
N VAL A 281 -0.37 -11.84 10.88
CA VAL A 281 -0.09 -12.66 12.09
C VAL A 281 0.60 -11.86 13.20
N CYS A 282 1.33 -10.79 12.87
CA CYS A 282 1.83 -9.85 13.88
C CYS A 282 0.67 -9.02 14.45
N TYR A 283 -0.17 -8.45 13.59
CA TYR A 283 -1.31 -7.63 13.99
C TYR A 283 -2.30 -8.42 14.87
N LEU A 284 -2.67 -9.66 14.49
CA LEU A 284 -3.49 -10.58 15.29
C LEU A 284 -2.89 -10.85 16.68
N LYS A 285 -1.57 -11.06 16.77
CA LYS A 285 -0.89 -11.30 18.05
C LYS A 285 -0.89 -10.05 18.93
N SER A 286 -0.64 -8.88 18.33
CA SER A 286 -0.68 -7.57 19.00
C SER A 286 -2.05 -7.29 19.62
N TRP A 287 -3.13 -7.46 18.86
CA TRP A 287 -4.49 -7.21 19.36
C TRP A 287 -4.98 -8.28 20.34
N ARG A 288 -4.51 -9.53 20.22
CA ARG A 288 -4.75 -10.56 21.24
C ARG A 288 -4.03 -10.28 22.56
N PHE A 289 -2.85 -9.68 22.53
CA PHE A 289 -2.17 -9.20 23.73
C PHE A 289 -2.94 -8.04 24.38
N ALA A 290 -3.42 -7.06 23.60
CA ALA A 290 -4.27 -5.98 24.08
C ALA A 290 -5.60 -6.51 24.69
N ALA A 291 -6.25 -7.48 24.03
CA ALA A 291 -7.43 -8.17 24.55
C ALA A 291 -7.15 -8.96 25.84
N GLY A 292 -5.93 -9.50 25.99
CA GLY A 292 -5.43 -10.08 27.23
C GLY A 292 -5.41 -9.04 28.36
N CYS A 293 -4.75 -7.90 28.13
CA CYS A 293 -4.69 -6.79 29.09
C CYS A 293 -6.08 -6.25 29.46
N MET A 294 -6.99 -6.15 28.49
CA MET A 294 -8.39 -5.74 28.72
C MET A 294 -9.17 -6.70 29.62
N ARG A 295 -8.89 -8.00 29.53
CA ARG A 295 -9.50 -9.01 30.41
C ARG A 295 -8.91 -8.99 31.83
N GLU A 296 -7.64 -8.61 31.98
CA GLU A 296 -6.95 -8.49 33.27
C GLU A 296 -7.35 -7.22 34.03
N ASP A 297 -7.56 -6.11 33.32
CA ASP A 297 -8.00 -4.82 33.89
C ASP A 297 -9.40 -4.90 34.51
N GLY A 298 -10.33 -5.58 33.84
CA GLY A 298 -11.63 -5.97 34.38
C GLY A 298 -12.71 -4.88 34.45
N GLU A 299 -12.38 -3.60 34.23
CA GLU A 299 -13.36 -2.52 34.05
C GLU A 299 -14.24 -2.82 32.81
N ARG A 300 -15.49 -2.36 32.85
CA ARG A 300 -16.53 -2.60 31.83
C ARG A 300 -17.24 -1.31 31.40
N ASP A 301 -17.04 -0.20 32.10
CA ASP A 301 -17.52 1.12 31.72
C ASP A 301 -16.45 1.89 30.92
N TYR A 302 -16.24 1.45 29.67
CA TYR A 302 -15.21 1.96 28.77
C TYR A 302 -15.36 3.44 28.39
N LYS A 303 -16.48 4.08 28.75
CA LYS A 303 -16.67 5.54 28.59
C LYS A 303 -15.72 6.37 29.46
N LYS A 304 -15.08 5.75 30.46
CA LYS A 304 -14.05 6.37 31.29
C LYS A 304 -12.65 6.33 30.68
N ASP A 305 -12.46 5.61 29.57
CA ASP A 305 -11.16 5.43 28.94
C ASP A 305 -10.60 6.77 28.41
N ALA A 306 -9.28 6.90 28.35
CA ALA A 306 -8.60 8.11 27.91
C ALA A 306 -8.80 8.43 26.41
N ASP A 307 -9.31 7.47 25.62
CA ASP A 307 -9.78 7.64 24.25
C ASP A 307 -11.33 7.78 24.13
N GLY A 308 -12.06 7.64 25.24
CA GLY A 308 -13.52 7.59 25.28
C GLY A 308 -14.15 6.23 24.97
N GLY A 309 -13.35 5.16 24.95
CA GLY A 309 -13.77 3.76 24.80
C GLY A 309 -13.53 3.19 23.40
N ALA A 310 -12.95 3.96 22.47
CA ALA A 310 -12.81 3.57 21.06
C ALA A 310 -12.05 2.24 20.88
N LEU A 311 -10.94 2.06 21.58
CA LEU A 311 -10.14 0.84 21.52
C LEU A 311 -10.87 -0.37 22.09
N ARG A 312 -11.45 -0.25 23.29
CA ARG A 312 -12.08 -1.37 24.01
C ARG A 312 -13.46 -1.73 23.48
N GLU A 313 -14.24 -0.77 23.01
CA GLU A 313 -15.57 -1.01 22.43
C GLU A 313 -15.52 -1.45 20.96
N ARG A 314 -14.50 -1.04 20.18
CA ARG A 314 -14.46 -1.25 18.72
C ARG A 314 -13.23 -2.04 18.26
N PHE A 315 -12.04 -1.45 18.37
CA PHE A 315 -10.85 -1.93 17.67
C PHE A 315 -10.33 -3.28 18.17
N ILE A 316 -10.16 -3.44 19.49
CA ILE A 316 -9.61 -4.67 20.09
C ILE A 316 -10.49 -5.88 19.76
N GLY A 317 -11.82 -5.73 19.81
CA GLY A 317 -12.77 -6.79 19.49
C GLY A 317 -12.70 -7.24 18.01
N ASN A 318 -12.51 -6.28 17.09
CA ASN A 318 -12.39 -6.55 15.66
C ASN A 318 -11.16 -7.41 15.33
N TRP A 319 -9.99 -6.98 15.81
CA TRP A 319 -8.70 -7.58 15.43
C TRP A 319 -8.19 -8.69 16.35
N ALA A 320 -8.85 -8.94 17.48
CA ALA A 320 -8.64 -10.16 18.28
C ALA A 320 -9.66 -11.28 17.96
N SER A 321 -10.57 -11.04 17.00
CA SER A 321 -11.69 -11.92 16.66
C SER A 321 -11.27 -13.30 16.12
N VAL A 322 -12.22 -14.24 16.13
CA VAL A 322 -12.02 -15.58 15.55
C VAL A 322 -12.17 -15.56 14.04
N GLU A 323 -12.95 -14.61 13.51
CA GLU A 323 -13.12 -14.33 12.09
C GLU A 323 -11.81 -13.82 11.48
N PHE A 324 -11.12 -12.90 12.17
CA PHE A 324 -9.81 -12.40 11.74
C PHE A 324 -8.72 -13.47 11.88
N GLU A 325 -8.66 -14.23 12.99
CA GLU A 325 -7.78 -15.41 13.09
C GLU A 325 -7.98 -16.38 11.92
N GLY A 326 -9.23 -16.75 11.62
CA GLY A 326 -9.53 -17.63 10.51
C GLY A 326 -9.15 -17.06 9.14
N PHE A 327 -9.02 -15.74 8.98
CA PHE A 327 -8.45 -15.12 7.78
C PHE A 327 -6.93 -15.24 7.77
N VAL A 328 -6.24 -14.93 8.86
CA VAL A 328 -4.77 -15.07 8.98
C VAL A 328 -4.33 -16.52 8.73
N ASP A 329 -5.05 -17.49 9.29
CA ASP A 329 -4.78 -18.92 9.11
C ASP A 329 -4.93 -19.34 7.64
N ARG A 330 -5.98 -18.86 6.93
CA ARG A 330 -6.14 -19.13 5.48
C ARG A 330 -4.97 -18.61 4.65
N ILE A 331 -4.40 -17.45 4.98
CA ILE A 331 -3.22 -16.95 4.26
C ILE A 331 -2.01 -17.86 4.57
N GLY A 332 -1.86 -18.29 5.83
CA GLY A 332 -0.81 -19.21 6.26
C GLY A 332 -0.86 -20.56 5.52
N ASP A 333 -2.05 -21.15 5.42
CA ASP A 333 -2.30 -22.38 4.65
C ASP A 333 -1.85 -22.23 3.19
N VAL A 334 -2.18 -21.11 2.54
CA VAL A 334 -1.75 -20.84 1.15
C VAL A 334 -0.23 -20.66 1.04
N VAL A 335 0.40 -19.96 1.98
CA VAL A 335 1.87 -19.79 2.04
C VAL A 335 2.55 -21.17 2.14
N ASP A 336 2.04 -22.05 2.99
CA ASP A 336 2.58 -23.40 3.17
C ASP A 336 2.27 -24.34 2.00
N GLU A 337 1.09 -24.23 1.39
CA GLU A 337 0.71 -24.96 0.17
C GLU A 337 1.64 -24.60 -1.00
N MET A 338 1.85 -23.30 -1.24
CA MET A 338 2.72 -22.80 -2.31
C MET A 338 4.19 -23.13 -2.06
N ALA A 339 4.69 -23.02 -0.82
CA ALA A 339 6.02 -23.50 -0.45
C ALA A 339 6.18 -25.01 -0.67
N GLY A 340 5.09 -25.78 -0.49
CA GLY A 340 5.03 -27.22 -0.75
C GLY A 340 5.15 -27.61 -2.24
N GLN A 341 4.92 -26.69 -3.18
CA GLN A 341 5.07 -26.94 -4.62
C GLN A 341 6.53 -26.82 -5.12
N ILE A 342 7.43 -26.23 -4.34
CA ILE A 342 8.81 -25.97 -4.78
C ILE A 342 9.56 -27.29 -4.94
N LYS A 343 10.10 -27.50 -6.15
CA LYS A 343 10.85 -28.71 -6.52
C LYS A 343 12.35 -28.46 -6.38
N GLY A 344 13.02 -29.33 -5.62
CA GLY A 344 14.46 -29.23 -5.35
C GLY A 344 14.73 -28.64 -3.97
N ALA A 345 15.67 -29.24 -3.24
CA ALA A 345 16.00 -28.81 -1.88
C ALA A 345 16.71 -27.44 -1.86
N GLU A 346 17.56 -27.17 -2.85
CA GLU A 346 18.29 -25.90 -2.97
C GLU A 346 17.36 -24.71 -3.21
N GLU A 347 16.46 -24.80 -4.19
CA GLU A 347 15.47 -23.75 -4.50
C GLU A 347 14.53 -23.48 -3.30
N LEU A 348 14.13 -24.53 -2.59
CA LEU A 348 13.33 -24.40 -1.37
C LEU A 348 14.08 -23.65 -0.28
N GLU A 349 15.37 -23.93 -0.06
CA GLU A 349 16.18 -23.24 0.94
C GLU A 349 16.47 -21.78 0.56
N ILE A 350 16.75 -21.49 -0.72
CA ILE A 350 16.87 -20.12 -1.24
C ILE A 350 15.57 -19.34 -0.97
N THR A 351 14.42 -19.94 -1.29
CA THR A 351 13.11 -19.29 -1.10
C THR A 351 12.77 -19.12 0.38
N ARG A 352 13.07 -20.11 1.24
CA ARG A 352 12.94 -19.98 2.70
C ARG A 352 13.83 -18.87 3.25
N GLY A 353 15.04 -18.71 2.71
CA GLY A 353 15.96 -17.63 3.04
C GLY A 353 15.36 -16.25 2.75
N ARG A 354 14.85 -16.03 1.53
CA ARG A 354 14.19 -14.77 1.14
C ARG A 354 12.95 -14.47 1.99
N CYS A 355 12.09 -15.46 2.21
CA CYS A 355 10.91 -15.30 3.09
C CYS A 355 11.31 -14.95 4.54
N LEU A 356 12.44 -15.46 5.03
CA LEU A 356 12.98 -15.11 6.34
C LEU A 356 13.54 -13.68 6.41
N GLU A 357 14.11 -13.16 5.32
CA GLU A 357 14.53 -11.76 5.23
C GLU A 357 13.33 -10.82 5.32
N TRP A 358 12.27 -11.08 4.54
CA TRP A 358 10.99 -10.37 4.64
C TRP A 358 10.39 -10.43 6.05
N TRP A 359 10.30 -11.62 6.65
CA TRP A 359 9.82 -11.82 8.01
C TRP A 359 10.60 -10.99 9.05
N ARG A 360 11.93 -10.94 8.95
CA ARG A 360 12.78 -10.14 9.84
C ARG A 360 12.52 -8.64 9.68
N GLN A 361 12.32 -8.17 8.45
CA GLN A 361 11.99 -6.77 8.17
C GLN A 361 10.62 -6.39 8.77
N ILE A 362 9.61 -7.25 8.61
CA ILE A 362 8.25 -7.05 9.14
C ILE A 362 8.27 -7.00 10.66
N VAL A 363 8.88 -7.99 11.32
CA VAL A 363 8.96 -8.01 12.79
C VAL A 363 9.69 -6.77 13.33
N TRP A 364 10.68 -6.23 12.60
CA TRP A 364 11.32 -4.97 12.97
C TRP A 364 10.41 -3.75 12.74
N LEU A 365 9.68 -3.69 11.62
CA LEU A 365 8.72 -2.61 11.33
C LEU A 365 7.60 -2.58 12.38
N GLU A 366 6.99 -3.72 12.69
CA GLU A 366 5.98 -3.88 13.75
C GLU A 366 6.48 -3.38 15.11
N GLU A 367 7.72 -3.71 15.50
CA GLU A 367 8.32 -3.23 16.75
C GLU A 367 8.48 -1.69 16.78
N ASN A 368 8.64 -1.05 15.63
CA ASN A 368 8.85 0.41 15.49
C ASN A 368 7.60 1.17 15.01
N PHE A 369 6.47 0.49 14.81
CA PHE A 369 5.23 1.09 14.30
C PHE A 369 4.36 1.67 15.41
N TRP A 370 4.37 1.03 16.58
CA TRP A 370 3.64 1.49 17.75
C TRP A 370 4.28 2.76 18.35
N PRO A 371 3.51 3.85 18.57
CA PRO A 371 4.05 5.05 19.22
C PRO A 371 4.54 4.79 20.65
N SER A 372 5.60 5.51 21.04
CA SER A 372 6.06 5.61 22.43
C SER A 372 4.94 6.15 23.32
N VAL A 373 4.54 5.40 24.35
CA VAL A 373 3.67 5.90 25.42
C VAL A 373 4.53 6.51 26.53
N ALA A 374 4.02 7.55 27.20
CA ALA A 374 4.62 8.02 28.45
C ALA A 374 4.43 6.95 29.54
N GLU A 375 5.46 6.75 30.37
CA GLU A 375 5.45 5.84 31.53
C GLU A 375 4.62 6.37 32.70
#